data_AF-A0A2N6C017-F1
#
_entry.id   AF-A0A2N6C017-F1
#
_cell.length_a   1.000
_cell.length_b   1.000
_cell.length_c   1.000
_cell.angle_alpha   90.00
_cell.angle_beta   90.00
_cell.angle_gamma   90.00
#
_symmetry.space_group_name_H-M   'P 1'
#
loop_
_entity.id
_entity.type
_entity.pdbx_description
1 polymer ?
#
loop_
_entity_poly.entity_id
_entity_poly.type
_entity_poly.pdbx_seq_one_letter_code
_entity_poly.pdbx_strand_id
1 'polypeptide(L)'
;MVATLKDPCREKTARLDEFFSYLDEQEYIEGYQFPEGSKKMLSTLANDLLASPPPLNNDRLNGVDKARNAAHIYRVVGGQNLFFLLKIIDNERDLLEEVAADFYQWFTISDQCRGHSYPLRPSLEELYEYASFFLHSTGGQAYLARREPSLALLCRFYSIVIIHEAEKNGLNSHQIDLSPYLFAITNEMKETEDLAQKQRYLTTLHAIIGSESISSPSF
;
A
#
# COMPACT_ATOMS: atom_id res chain seq x y z
N MET A 1 -28.92 23.75 17.85
CA MET A 1 -28.02 22.58 17.82
C MET A 1 -27.45 22.48 16.43
N VAL A 2 -26.26 23.03 16.21
CA VAL A 2 -25.53 22.85 14.95
C VAL A 2 -24.99 21.44 15.01
N ALA A 3 -25.44 20.56 14.12
CA ALA A 3 -24.80 19.26 13.92
C ALA A 3 -23.36 19.54 13.50
N THR A 4 -22.40 19.20 14.36
CA THR A 4 -20.98 19.28 14.03
C THR A 4 -20.75 18.32 12.86
N LEU A 5 -20.62 18.85 11.65
CA LEU A 5 -20.18 18.07 10.50
C LEU A 5 -18.86 17.42 10.89
N LYS A 6 -18.84 16.08 11.00
CA LYS A 6 -17.62 15.32 11.26
C LYS A 6 -16.66 15.58 10.10
N ASP A 7 -15.50 16.14 10.43
CA ASP A 7 -14.40 16.35 9.50
C ASP A 7 -13.77 14.99 9.17
N PRO A 8 -13.96 14.45 7.94
CA PRO A 8 -13.49 13.12 7.57
C PRO A 8 -11.96 13.02 7.61
N CYS A 9 -11.26 14.14 7.39
CA CYS A 9 -9.81 14.19 7.47
C CYS A 9 -9.34 13.96 8.90
N ARG A 10 -9.96 14.64 9.88
CA ARG A 10 -9.66 14.44 11.30
C ARG A 10 -9.99 13.04 11.77
N GLU A 11 -11.13 12.49 11.36
CA GLU A 11 -11.52 11.14 11.73
C GLU A 11 -10.48 10.12 11.27
N LYS A 12 -9.97 10.26 10.04
CA LYS A 12 -8.95 9.36 9.50
C LYS A 12 -7.58 9.52 10.14
N THR A 13 -7.11 10.74 10.32
CA THR A 13 -5.83 10.94 11.02
C THR A 13 -5.90 10.48 12.47
N ALA A 14 -7.07 10.58 13.13
CA ALA A 14 -7.23 10.12 14.50
C ALA A 14 -7.11 8.59 14.62
N ARG A 15 -7.70 7.82 13.70
CA ARG A 15 -7.55 6.34 13.70
C ARG A 15 -6.11 5.90 13.47
N LEU A 16 -5.43 6.53 12.52
CA LEU A 16 -4.00 6.25 12.28
C LEU A 16 -3.14 6.62 13.50
N ASP A 17 -3.47 7.71 14.19
CA ASP A 17 -2.76 8.14 15.39
C ASP A 17 -3.02 7.24 16.60
N GLU A 18 -4.24 6.69 16.71
CA GLU A 18 -4.57 5.64 17.67
C GLU A 18 -3.74 4.38 17.44
N PHE A 19 -3.61 3.93 16.19
CA PHE A 19 -2.74 2.80 15.85
C PHE A 19 -1.28 3.03 16.24
N PHE A 20 -0.71 4.20 15.94
CA PHE A 20 0.68 4.50 16.32
C PHE A 20 0.86 4.64 17.84
N SER A 21 -0.13 5.19 18.55
CA SER A 21 -0.10 5.28 20.01
C SER A 21 -0.14 3.88 20.62
N TYR A 22 -1.00 3.01 20.10
CA TYR A 22 -1.05 1.60 20.46
C TYR A 22 0.31 0.90 20.20
N LEU A 23 0.93 1.12 19.04
CA LEU A 23 2.25 0.55 18.72
C LEU A 23 3.31 0.98 19.73
N ASP A 24 3.31 2.25 20.14
CA ASP A 24 4.30 2.80 21.08
C ASP A 24 4.18 2.19 22.48
N GLU A 25 3.03 1.60 22.83
CA GLU A 25 2.78 0.90 24.10
C GLU A 25 3.16 -0.59 24.06
N GLN A 26 3.51 -1.15 22.89
CA GLN A 26 3.78 -2.58 22.78
C GLN A 26 5.20 -2.92 23.27
N GLU A 27 5.36 -3.96 24.08
CA GLU A 27 6.65 -4.42 24.63
C GLU A 27 7.70 -4.66 23.52
N TYR A 28 7.26 -5.15 22.37
CA TYR A 28 8.13 -5.46 21.24
C TYR A 28 8.62 -4.19 20.50
N ILE A 29 8.04 -3.02 20.78
CA ILE A 29 8.42 -1.67 20.33
C ILE A 29 9.17 -0.90 21.42
N GLU A 30 8.73 -0.97 22.68
CA GLU A 30 9.33 -0.25 23.81
C GLU A 30 10.84 -0.49 23.94
N GLY A 31 11.30 -1.72 23.68
CA GLY A 31 12.71 -2.09 23.71
C GLY A 31 13.61 -1.35 22.70
N TYR A 32 13.03 -0.66 21.71
CA TYR A 32 13.77 0.13 20.72
C TYR A 32 13.83 1.63 21.03
N GLN A 33 13.01 2.10 21.97
CA GLN A 33 13.00 3.49 22.44
C GLN A 33 13.07 4.52 21.30
N PHE A 34 12.14 4.46 20.33
CA PHE A 34 12.09 5.44 19.25
C PHE A 34 11.88 6.85 19.85
N PRO A 35 12.87 7.76 19.79
CA PRO A 35 12.81 9.01 20.57
C PRO A 35 11.64 9.92 20.19
N GLU A 36 11.16 9.81 18.94
CA GLU A 36 10.04 10.58 18.40
C GLU A 36 8.78 9.70 18.14
N GLY A 37 8.76 8.47 18.67
CA GLY A 37 7.66 7.51 18.49
C GLY A 37 7.65 6.78 17.14
N SER A 38 6.87 5.70 17.07
CA SER A 38 6.74 4.84 15.88
C SER A 38 6.17 5.60 14.69
N LYS A 39 5.22 6.53 14.91
CA LYS A 39 4.65 7.37 13.85
C LYS A 39 5.71 8.12 13.06
N LYS A 40 6.62 8.80 13.76
CA LYS A 40 7.69 9.59 13.11
C LYS A 40 8.68 8.67 12.40
N MET A 41 9.10 7.59 13.05
CA MET A 41 10.03 6.61 12.50
C MET A 41 9.48 5.99 11.21
N LEU A 42 8.27 5.44 11.23
CA LEU A 42 7.65 4.77 10.09
C LEU A 42 7.32 5.75 8.96
N SER A 43 6.86 6.96 9.28
CA SER A 43 6.63 8.00 8.27
C SER A 43 7.93 8.43 7.60
N THR A 44 9.04 8.49 8.34
CA THR A 44 10.36 8.82 7.78
C THR A 44 10.81 7.73 6.80
N LEU A 45 10.73 6.46 7.20
CA LEU A 45 11.07 5.34 6.31
C LEU A 45 10.18 5.28 5.06
N ALA A 46 8.89 5.55 5.22
CA ALA A 46 7.97 5.64 4.09
C ALA A 46 8.37 6.78 3.15
N ASN A 47 8.68 7.97 3.67
CA ASN A 47 9.13 9.09 2.84
C ASN A 47 10.49 8.81 2.15
N ASP A 48 11.41 8.10 2.81
CA ASP A 48 12.69 7.68 2.20
C ASP A 48 12.47 6.72 1.03
N LEU A 49 11.51 5.80 1.17
CA LEU A 49 11.04 4.91 0.12
C LEU A 49 10.44 5.71 -1.04
N LEU A 50 9.49 6.62 -0.77
CA LEU A 50 8.86 7.45 -1.80
C LEU A 50 9.88 8.31 -2.56
N ALA A 51 10.87 8.87 -1.86
CA ALA A 51 11.96 9.64 -2.46
C ALA A 51 12.94 8.78 -3.28
N SER A 52 12.87 7.46 -3.16
CA SER A 52 13.74 6.49 -3.83
C SER A 52 12.91 5.39 -4.51
N PRO A 53 12.16 5.69 -5.59
CA PRO A 53 11.30 4.71 -6.23
C PRO A 53 12.11 3.52 -6.79
N PRO A 54 11.56 2.30 -6.74
CA PRO A 54 12.22 1.12 -7.26
C PRO A 54 12.39 1.19 -8.78
N PRO A 55 13.48 0.64 -9.34
CA PRO A 55 13.58 0.47 -10.79
C PRO A 55 12.51 -0.53 -11.23
N LEU A 56 11.57 -0.10 -12.08
CA LEU A 56 10.52 -0.95 -12.61
C LEU A 56 11.01 -1.76 -13.81
N ASN A 57 10.59 -3.03 -13.82
CA ASN A 57 10.92 -4.00 -14.86
C ASN A 57 10.51 -3.45 -16.23
N ASN A 58 11.49 -3.16 -17.07
CA ASN A 58 11.34 -3.25 -18.51
C ASN A 58 12.23 -4.41 -18.99
N ASP A 59 11.93 -4.95 -20.18
CA ASP A 59 12.70 -6.03 -20.80
C ASP A 59 14.19 -5.68 -21.06
N ARG A 60 14.64 -4.48 -20.68
CA ARG A 60 15.97 -3.92 -20.89
C ARG A 60 16.82 -3.83 -19.62
N LEU A 61 16.32 -4.25 -18.45
CA LEU A 61 17.12 -4.21 -17.22
C LEU A 61 18.33 -5.15 -17.29
N ASN A 62 19.52 -4.58 -17.11
CA ASN A 62 20.75 -5.34 -16.95
C ASN A 62 20.76 -6.09 -15.61
N GLY A 63 21.73 -6.98 -15.40
CA GLY A 63 21.82 -7.78 -14.17
C GLY A 63 21.96 -6.95 -12.88
N VAL A 64 22.57 -5.76 -12.95
CA VAL A 64 22.73 -4.86 -11.80
C VAL A 64 21.39 -4.26 -11.38
N ASP A 65 20.56 -3.83 -12.33
CA ASP A 65 19.27 -3.24 -12.03
C ASP A 65 18.27 -4.28 -11.52
N LYS A 66 18.35 -5.54 -11.99
CA LYS A 66 17.61 -6.66 -11.40
C LYS A 66 18.00 -6.91 -9.95
N ALA A 67 19.29 -6.88 -9.63
CA ALA A 67 19.76 -7.02 -8.24
C ALA A 67 19.31 -5.83 -7.36
N ARG A 68 19.31 -4.61 -7.91
CA ARG A 68 18.79 -3.41 -7.21
C ARG A 68 17.30 -3.50 -6.93
N ASN A 69 16.50 -3.91 -7.91
CA ASN A 69 15.07 -4.16 -7.76
C ASN A 69 14.79 -5.21 -6.66
N ALA A 70 15.49 -6.35 -6.70
CA ALA A 70 15.31 -7.44 -5.75
C ALA A 70 15.69 -7.08 -4.31
N ALA A 71 16.64 -6.15 -4.13
CA ALA A 71 17.10 -5.70 -2.82
C ALA A 71 16.55 -4.32 -2.42
N HIS A 72 15.57 -3.78 -3.17
CA HIS A 72 15.17 -2.37 -3.10
C HIS A 72 14.87 -1.89 -1.69
N ILE A 73 13.91 -2.52 -1.02
CA ILE A 73 13.45 -2.12 0.31
C ILE A 73 14.62 -2.17 1.30
N TYR A 74 15.40 -3.26 1.30
CA TYR A 74 16.57 -3.38 2.17
C TYR A 74 17.60 -2.28 1.93
N ARG A 75 17.83 -1.88 0.67
CA ARG A 75 18.80 -0.84 0.31
C ARG A 75 18.37 0.54 0.78
N VAL A 76 17.07 0.84 0.77
CA VAL A 76 16.54 2.15 1.18
C VAL A 76 16.42 2.23 2.70
N VAL A 77 15.73 1.29 3.33
CA VAL A 77 15.46 1.39 4.77
C VAL A 77 16.59 0.83 5.64
N GLY A 78 17.46 -0.02 5.08
CA GLY A 78 18.51 -0.71 5.83
C GLY A 78 18.00 -1.94 6.60
N GLY A 79 18.93 -2.83 6.97
CA GLY A 79 18.61 -4.12 7.58
C GLY A 79 17.94 -4.02 8.96
N GLN A 80 18.38 -3.06 9.79
CA GLN A 80 17.86 -2.89 11.14
C GLN A 80 16.38 -2.43 11.09
N ASN A 81 16.08 -1.40 10.30
CA ASN A 81 14.71 -0.93 10.12
C ASN A 81 13.84 -1.99 9.44
N LEU A 82 14.35 -2.71 8.44
CA LEU A 82 13.60 -3.79 7.81
C LEU A 82 13.22 -4.88 8.82
N PHE A 83 14.14 -5.27 9.70
CA PHE A 83 13.85 -6.23 10.77
C PHE A 83 12.71 -5.73 11.68
N PHE A 84 12.68 -4.44 12.01
CA PHE A 84 11.61 -3.85 12.82
C PHE A 84 10.26 -3.82 12.10
N LEU A 85 10.25 -3.44 10.83
CA LEU A 85 9.03 -3.48 10.01
C LEU A 85 8.44 -4.89 9.98
N LEU A 86 9.29 -5.90 9.82
CA LEU A 86 8.85 -7.31 9.84
C LEU A 86 8.30 -7.71 11.21
N LYS A 87 8.95 -7.26 12.30
CA LYS A 87 8.47 -7.52 13.66
C LYS A 87 7.08 -6.92 13.88
N ILE A 88 6.83 -5.69 13.42
CA ILE A 88 5.49 -5.07 13.48
C ILE A 88 4.49 -5.91 12.71
N ILE A 89 4.80 -6.25 11.45
CA ILE A 89 3.92 -7.09 10.61
C ILE A 89 3.61 -8.43 11.27
N ASP A 90 4.58 -9.04 11.95
CA ASP A 90 4.41 -10.34 12.59
C ASP A 90 3.58 -10.29 13.87
N ASN A 91 3.64 -9.19 14.63
CA ASN A 91 2.86 -9.04 15.87
C ASN A 91 1.46 -8.48 15.60
N GLU A 92 1.30 -7.62 14.59
CA GLU A 92 0.07 -6.85 14.36
C GLU A 92 -0.83 -7.38 13.26
N ARG A 93 -0.72 -8.68 12.95
CA ARG A 93 -1.41 -9.33 11.83
C ARG A 93 -2.91 -9.05 11.78
N ASP A 94 -3.56 -9.11 12.93
CA ASP A 94 -5.01 -8.93 13.05
C ASP A 94 -5.45 -7.47 12.79
N LEU A 95 -4.55 -6.50 12.92
CA LEU A 95 -4.81 -5.08 12.68
C LEU A 95 -4.43 -4.63 11.25
N LEU A 96 -3.60 -5.40 10.54
CA LEU A 96 -3.05 -4.97 9.23
C LEU A 96 -4.13 -4.69 8.18
N GLU A 97 -5.23 -5.46 8.17
CA GLU A 97 -6.33 -5.25 7.21
C GLU A 97 -7.01 -3.89 7.42
N GLU A 98 -7.33 -3.55 8.66
CA GLU A 98 -7.97 -2.28 9.01
C GLU A 98 -7.01 -1.09 8.79
N VAL A 99 -5.78 -1.21 9.27
CA VAL A 99 -4.75 -0.17 9.13
C VAL A 99 -4.45 0.12 7.66
N ALA A 100 -4.33 -0.91 6.81
CA ALA A 100 -4.13 -0.73 5.38
C ALA A 100 -5.32 0.00 4.72
N ALA A 101 -6.55 -0.29 5.16
CA ALA A 101 -7.74 0.41 4.67
C ALA A 101 -7.76 1.88 5.07
N ASP A 102 -7.36 2.20 6.30
CA ASP A 102 -7.27 3.58 6.78
C ASP A 102 -6.18 4.37 6.07
N PHE A 103 -5.00 3.78 5.82
CA PHE A 103 -3.96 4.41 5.01
C PHE A 103 -4.43 4.66 3.56
N TYR A 104 -5.01 3.66 2.91
CA TYR A 104 -5.52 3.83 1.55
C TYR A 104 -6.59 4.93 1.47
N GLN A 105 -7.50 4.97 2.44
CA GLN A 105 -8.51 6.02 2.51
C GLN A 105 -7.86 7.39 2.75
N TRP A 106 -6.91 7.50 3.69
CA TRP A 106 -6.17 8.74 3.93
C TRP A 106 -5.47 9.26 2.67
N PHE A 107 -4.83 8.37 1.91
CA PHE A 107 -4.13 8.76 0.68
C PHE A 107 -5.10 9.23 -0.42
N THR A 108 -6.27 8.62 -0.54
CA THR A 108 -7.26 8.92 -1.59
C THR A 108 -8.16 10.10 -1.28
N ILE A 109 -8.42 10.43 0.00
CA ILE A 109 -9.15 11.66 0.37
C ILE A 109 -8.24 12.89 0.49
N SER A 110 -6.92 12.71 0.35
CA SER A 110 -5.93 13.71 0.72
C SER A 110 -6.16 15.06 0.06
N ASP A 111 -6.61 15.14 -1.19
CA ASP A 111 -6.91 16.41 -1.86
C ASP A 111 -8.00 17.24 -1.18
N GLN A 112 -9.00 16.60 -0.57
CA GLN A 112 -10.01 17.27 0.25
C GLN A 112 -9.45 17.72 1.60
N CYS A 113 -8.33 17.13 2.01
CA CYS A 113 -7.63 17.38 3.27
C CYS A 113 -6.39 18.28 3.12
N ARG A 114 -6.30 19.15 2.10
CA ARG A 114 -5.13 20.04 1.85
C ARG A 114 -4.76 20.95 3.03
N GLY A 115 -5.66 21.18 3.99
CA GLY A 115 -5.38 21.91 5.24
C GLY A 115 -4.92 21.05 6.43
N HIS A 116 -4.87 19.72 6.28
CA HIS A 116 -4.48 18.79 7.34
C HIS A 116 -3.04 18.32 7.14
N SER A 117 -2.18 18.65 8.11
CA SER A 117 -0.81 18.17 8.15
C SER A 117 -0.77 16.76 8.73
N TYR A 118 -0.30 15.80 7.94
CA TYR A 118 0.03 14.45 8.38
C TYR A 118 1.42 14.09 7.83
N PRO A 119 2.30 13.39 8.58
CA PRO A 119 3.69 13.20 8.19
C PRO A 119 3.89 12.31 6.95
N LEU A 120 2.89 11.52 6.59
CA LEU A 120 2.89 10.69 5.39
C LEU A 120 1.75 11.11 4.47
N ARG A 121 2.10 11.64 3.29
CA ARG A 121 1.13 12.15 2.31
C ARG A 121 1.67 11.98 0.88
N PRO A 122 1.77 10.74 0.40
CA PRO A 122 2.21 10.49 -0.97
C PRO A 122 1.21 11.06 -1.98
N SER A 123 1.74 11.50 -3.12
CA SER A 123 0.99 11.76 -4.34
C SER A 123 0.53 10.44 -5.00
N LEU A 124 -0.43 10.53 -5.91
CA LEU A 124 -0.87 9.37 -6.69
C LEU A 124 0.27 8.79 -7.55
N GLU A 125 1.15 9.64 -8.09
CA GLU A 125 2.32 9.22 -8.86
C GLU A 125 3.32 8.41 -8.01
N GLU A 126 3.60 8.87 -6.78
CA GLU A 126 4.45 8.14 -5.83
C GLU A 126 3.85 6.78 -5.42
N LEU A 127 2.53 6.74 -5.17
CA LEU A 127 1.82 5.49 -4.89
C LEU A 127 1.87 4.54 -6.09
N TYR A 128 1.71 5.08 -7.29
CA TYR A 128 1.71 4.33 -8.53
C TYR A 128 3.04 3.58 -8.76
N GLU A 129 4.18 4.22 -8.48
CA GLU A 129 5.49 3.57 -8.61
C GLU A 129 5.62 2.33 -7.70
N TYR A 130 5.16 2.43 -6.44
CA TYR A 130 5.21 1.30 -5.50
C TYR A 130 4.16 0.24 -5.80
N ALA A 131 2.96 0.63 -6.21
CA ALA A 131 1.92 -0.29 -6.66
C ALA A 131 2.40 -1.11 -7.88
N SER A 132 3.00 -0.43 -8.85
CA SER A 132 3.63 -1.04 -10.02
C SER A 132 4.75 -2.01 -9.61
N PHE A 133 5.55 -1.64 -8.61
CA PHE A 133 6.64 -2.49 -8.14
C PHE A 133 6.13 -3.78 -7.53
N PHE A 134 5.17 -3.70 -6.62
CA PHE A 134 4.60 -4.88 -5.98
C PHE A 134 3.83 -5.76 -6.96
N LEU A 135 3.09 -5.17 -7.91
CA LEU A 135 2.25 -5.92 -8.83
C LEU A 135 3.03 -6.50 -10.02
N HIS A 136 4.00 -5.77 -10.58
CA HIS A 136 4.59 -6.10 -11.87
C HIS A 136 6.09 -6.46 -11.82
N SER A 137 6.83 -6.03 -10.79
CA SER A 137 8.27 -6.31 -10.73
C SER A 137 8.61 -7.65 -10.08
N THR A 138 9.71 -8.27 -10.52
CA THR A 138 10.20 -9.54 -9.96
C THR A 138 10.57 -9.40 -8.47
N GLY A 139 11.21 -8.30 -8.09
CA GLY A 139 11.57 -8.03 -6.69
C GLY A 139 10.37 -7.82 -5.80
N GLY A 140 9.40 -7.01 -6.25
CA GLY A 140 8.15 -6.79 -5.52
C GLY A 140 7.37 -8.09 -5.30
N GLN A 141 7.18 -8.89 -6.35
CA GLN A 141 6.53 -10.19 -6.23
C GLN A 141 7.32 -11.16 -5.32
N ALA A 142 8.66 -11.12 -5.36
CA ALA A 142 9.48 -11.90 -4.45
C ALA A 142 9.34 -11.44 -2.98
N TYR A 143 9.14 -10.15 -2.71
CA TYR A 143 8.82 -9.67 -1.36
C TYR A 143 7.48 -10.22 -0.89
N LEU A 144 6.44 -10.12 -1.72
CA LEU A 144 5.09 -10.62 -1.39
C LEU A 144 5.05 -12.13 -1.19
N ALA A 145 5.78 -12.90 -2.00
CA ALA A 145 5.86 -14.37 -1.88
C ALA A 145 6.44 -14.87 -0.54
N ARG A 146 7.08 -13.99 0.24
CA ARG A 146 7.63 -14.30 1.57
C ARG A 146 6.76 -13.76 2.71
N ARG A 147 5.54 -13.31 2.41
CA ARG A 147 4.58 -12.83 3.41
C ARG A 147 3.46 -13.84 3.59
N GLU A 148 2.75 -13.68 4.69
CA GLU A 148 1.51 -14.39 4.93
C GLU A 148 0.53 -14.12 3.76
N PRO A 149 -0.21 -15.13 3.28
CA PRO A 149 -1.07 -15.03 2.11
C PRO A 149 -2.04 -13.84 2.14
N SER A 150 -2.73 -13.58 3.25
CA SER A 150 -3.72 -12.51 3.39
C SER A 150 -3.07 -11.13 3.28
N LEU A 151 -1.91 -10.92 3.91
CA LEU A 151 -1.15 -9.68 3.73
C LEU A 151 -0.67 -9.50 2.29
N ALA A 152 -0.14 -10.55 1.66
CA ALA A 152 0.29 -10.48 0.26
C ALA A 152 -0.88 -10.13 -0.67
N LEU A 153 -2.06 -10.72 -0.40
CA LEU A 153 -3.29 -10.47 -1.12
C LEU A 153 -3.79 -9.03 -0.95
N LEU A 154 -3.75 -8.48 0.27
CA LEU A 154 -4.08 -7.07 0.54
C LEU A 154 -3.14 -6.11 -0.20
N CYS A 155 -1.83 -6.38 -0.20
CA CYS A 155 -0.86 -5.57 -0.95
C CYS A 155 -1.16 -5.58 -2.45
N ARG A 156 -1.49 -6.74 -3.05
CA ARG A 156 -1.89 -6.82 -4.46
C ARG A 156 -3.18 -6.06 -4.72
N PHE A 157 -4.17 -6.19 -3.83
CA PHE A 157 -5.46 -5.51 -3.96
C PHE A 157 -5.26 -3.99 -4.01
N TYR A 158 -4.58 -3.41 -3.02
CA TYR A 158 -4.35 -1.96 -3.02
C TYR A 158 -3.46 -1.51 -4.17
N SER A 159 -2.51 -2.33 -4.62
CA SER A 159 -1.72 -2.02 -5.82
C SER A 159 -2.59 -1.91 -7.07
N ILE A 160 -3.54 -2.84 -7.27
CA ILE A 160 -4.49 -2.81 -8.39
C ILE A 160 -5.36 -1.56 -8.33
N VAL A 161 -5.93 -1.23 -7.17
CA VAL A 161 -6.81 -0.06 -7.06
C VAL A 161 -6.04 1.25 -7.28
N ILE A 162 -4.80 1.34 -6.80
CA ILE A 162 -3.92 2.50 -7.04
C ILE A 162 -3.58 2.63 -8.53
N ILE A 163 -3.21 1.53 -9.21
CA ILE A 163 -2.89 1.56 -10.65
C ILE A 163 -4.12 1.94 -11.48
N HIS A 164 -5.31 1.41 -11.14
CA HIS A 164 -6.55 1.78 -11.81
C HIS A 164 -6.86 3.28 -11.66
N GLU A 165 -6.65 3.83 -10.47
CA GLU A 165 -6.82 5.25 -10.23
C GLU A 165 -5.77 6.08 -11.01
N ALA A 166 -4.52 5.63 -11.04
CA ALA A 166 -3.48 6.27 -11.85
C ALA A 166 -3.84 6.25 -13.35
N GLU A 167 -4.37 5.14 -13.87
CA GLU A 167 -4.82 5.04 -15.26
C GLU A 167 -5.92 6.05 -15.59
N LYS A 168 -6.95 6.16 -14.74
CA LYS A 168 -8.03 7.16 -14.91
C LYS A 168 -7.52 8.60 -14.95
N ASN A 169 -6.42 8.87 -14.27
CA ASN A 169 -5.78 10.18 -14.21
C ASN A 169 -4.67 10.35 -15.26
N GLY A 170 -4.47 9.39 -16.18
CA GLY A 170 -3.45 9.45 -17.22
C GLY A 170 -2.01 9.26 -16.74
N LEU A 171 -1.84 8.64 -15.56
CA LEU A 171 -0.55 8.43 -14.89
C LEU A 171 -0.02 6.98 -15.03
N ASN A 172 -0.64 6.13 -15.84
CA ASN A 172 -0.16 4.76 -16.10
C ASN A 172 1.06 4.75 -17.06
N SER A 173 2.17 5.35 -16.63
CA SER A 173 3.39 5.54 -17.45
C SER A 173 4.08 4.23 -17.84
N HIS A 174 3.95 3.18 -17.01
CA HIS A 174 4.47 1.83 -17.26
C HIS A 174 3.56 0.96 -18.12
N GLN A 175 2.39 1.46 -18.54
CA GLN A 175 1.43 0.75 -19.39
C GLN A 175 1.06 -0.64 -18.84
N ILE A 176 0.85 -0.71 -17.52
CA ILE A 176 0.51 -1.97 -16.85
C ILE A 176 -0.93 -2.31 -17.22
N ASP A 177 -1.12 -3.48 -17.85
CA ASP A 177 -2.42 -4.10 -18.08
C ASP A 177 -2.90 -4.80 -16.80
N LEU A 178 -4.03 -4.36 -16.25
CA LEU A 178 -4.62 -4.91 -15.03
C LEU A 178 -5.44 -6.17 -15.24
N SER A 179 -5.92 -6.45 -16.45
CA SER A 179 -6.79 -7.59 -16.77
C SER A 179 -6.27 -8.94 -16.24
N PRO A 180 -5.00 -9.35 -16.43
CA PRO A 180 -4.51 -10.62 -15.90
C PRO A 180 -4.50 -10.68 -14.36
N TYR A 181 -4.27 -9.54 -13.70
CA TYR A 181 -4.21 -9.46 -12.24
C TYR A 181 -5.61 -9.47 -11.61
N LEU A 182 -6.57 -8.78 -12.22
CA LEU A 182 -7.95 -8.70 -11.76
C LEU A 182 -8.60 -10.08 -11.67
N PHE A 183 -8.42 -10.92 -12.69
CA PHE A 183 -8.97 -12.28 -12.66
C PHE A 183 -8.31 -13.14 -11.56
N ALA A 184 -6.98 -13.12 -11.48
CA ALA A 184 -6.24 -13.92 -10.52
C ALA A 184 -6.61 -13.56 -9.06
N ILE A 185 -6.56 -12.26 -8.73
CA ILE A 185 -6.83 -11.80 -7.36
C ILE A 185 -8.30 -12.01 -6.96
N THR A 186 -9.24 -11.87 -7.89
CA THR A 186 -10.67 -12.08 -7.62
C THR A 186 -10.93 -13.53 -7.22
N ASN A 187 -10.26 -14.48 -7.87
CA ASN A 187 -10.39 -15.89 -7.52
C ASN A 187 -9.67 -16.21 -6.20
N GLU A 188 -8.43 -15.74 -6.01
CA GLU A 188 -7.69 -15.93 -4.76
C GLU A 188 -8.49 -15.41 -3.56
N MET A 189 -9.03 -14.19 -3.67
CA MET A 189 -9.80 -13.55 -2.60
C MET A 189 -11.15 -14.21 -2.32
N LYS A 190 -11.76 -14.92 -3.30
CA LYS A 190 -12.96 -15.74 -3.06
C LYS A 190 -12.67 -16.96 -2.20
N GLU A 191 -11.47 -17.52 -2.30
CA GLU A 191 -11.08 -18.71 -1.54
C GLU A 191 -10.49 -18.38 -0.16
N THR A 192 -10.01 -17.15 0.06
CA THR A 192 -9.50 -16.71 1.37
C THR A 192 -10.61 -16.57 2.42
N GLU A 193 -10.39 -17.09 3.63
CA GLU A 193 -11.29 -16.94 4.78
C GLU A 193 -10.84 -15.82 5.74
N ASP A 194 -9.55 -15.50 5.75
CA ASP A 194 -8.89 -14.61 6.73
C ASP A 194 -8.97 -13.11 6.39
N LEU A 195 -10.03 -12.67 5.70
CA LEU A 195 -10.26 -11.25 5.37
C LEU A 195 -11.65 -10.80 5.81
N ALA A 196 -11.71 -9.95 6.83
CA ALA A 196 -12.94 -9.44 7.41
C ALA A 196 -13.75 -8.59 6.41
N GLN A 197 -13.07 -7.85 5.52
CA GLN A 197 -13.67 -6.96 4.54
C GLN A 197 -13.72 -7.56 3.12
N LYS A 198 -13.55 -8.89 2.97
CA LYS A 198 -13.56 -9.62 1.69
C LYS A 198 -14.65 -9.17 0.71
N GLN A 199 -15.89 -9.02 1.18
CA GLN A 199 -17.01 -8.63 0.30
C GLN A 199 -16.82 -7.23 -0.30
N ARG A 200 -16.26 -6.29 0.47
CA ARG A 200 -15.97 -4.94 0.01
C ARG A 200 -14.89 -4.97 -1.07
N TYR A 201 -13.85 -5.77 -0.89
CA TYR A 201 -12.77 -5.91 -1.87
C TYR A 201 -13.27 -6.54 -3.17
N LEU A 202 -14.02 -7.64 -3.11
CA LEU A 202 -14.62 -8.28 -4.28
C LEU A 202 -15.56 -7.33 -5.04
N THR A 203 -16.36 -6.54 -4.32
CA THR A 203 -17.23 -5.52 -4.95
C THR A 203 -16.41 -4.48 -5.69
N THR A 204 -15.29 -4.04 -5.12
CA THR A 204 -14.37 -3.09 -5.75
C THR A 204 -13.75 -3.69 -7.01
N LEU A 205 -13.24 -4.91 -6.95
CA LEU A 205 -12.63 -5.61 -8.10
C LEU A 205 -13.63 -5.79 -9.25
N HIS A 206 -14.87 -6.22 -8.95
CA HIS A 206 -15.90 -6.35 -9.98
C HIS A 206 -16.28 -5.01 -10.63
N ALA A 207 -16.26 -3.92 -9.87
CA ALA A 207 -16.50 -2.58 -10.43
C ALA A 207 -15.38 -2.16 -11.39
N ILE A 208 -14.12 -2.49 -11.09
CA ILE A 208 -12.98 -2.25 -11.99
C ILE A 208 -13.15 -3.05 -13.29
N ILE A 209 -13.39 -4.36 -13.18
CA ILE A 209 -13.64 -5.24 -14.34
C ILE A 209 -14.80 -4.70 -15.21
N GLY A 210 -15.89 -4.26 -14.58
CA GLY A 210 -17.02 -3.66 -15.27
C GLY A 210 -16.64 -2.37 -16.03
N SER A 211 -15.71 -1.57 -15.51
CA SER A 211 -15.24 -0.36 -16.19
C SER A 211 -14.26 -0.62 -17.35
N GLU A 212 -13.41 -1.66 -17.25
CA GLU A 212 -12.50 -2.06 -18.32
C GLU A 212 -13.24 -2.64 -19.54
N SER A 213 -14.31 -3.40 -19.31
CA SER A 213 -15.13 -3.97 -20.39
C SER A 213 -15.89 -2.93 -21.22
N ILE A 214 -16.10 -1.71 -20.69
CA ILE A 214 -16.75 -0.60 -21.40
C ILE A 214 -15.72 0.24 -22.19
N SER A 215 -14.45 0.24 -21.78
CA SER A 215 -13.38 1.07 -22.37
C SER A 215 -12.61 0.37 -23.50
N SER A 216 -12.87 -0.92 -23.74
CA SER A 216 -12.33 -1.66 -24.88
C SER A 216 -13.12 -1.32 -26.16
N PRO A 217 -12.51 -0.74 -27.21
CA PRO A 217 -13.23 -0.47 -28.45
C PRO A 217 -13.67 -1.79 -29.07
N SER A 218 -14.95 -1.88 -29.42
CA SER A 218 -15.48 -2.96 -30.24
C SER A 218 -14.73 -2.93 -31.58
N PHE A 219 -13.94 -3.97 -31.84
CA PHE A 219 -13.30 -4.18 -33.15
C PHE A 219 -14.35 -4.47 -34.23
#